data_AF-A0A067BKQ5-F1
#
_entry.id   AF-A0A067BKQ5-F1
#
_cell.length_a   1.000
_cell.length_b   1.000
_cell.length_c   1.000
_cell.angle_alpha   90.00
_cell.angle_beta   90.00
_cell.angle_gamma   90.00
#
_symmetry.space_group_name_H-M   'P 1'
#
loop_
_entity.id
_entity.type
_entity.pdbx_description
1 polymer ?
#
loop_
_entity_poly.entity_id
_entity_poly.type
_entity_poly.pdbx_seq_one_letter_code
_entity_poly.pdbx_strand_id
1 'polypeptide(L)'
;MHPTTPRKTGSRSHVAMGHTAPAASALRRNTSMTTTPSIQQSLSRSHGHSSGMRSSTSTPNMRDLMTHTKEERSSVSTFAVHASDVLRCLQRYNVFNDTFHIWHEGSFGTINGLRLGRLPSKPVEWAEINAALGQATLLLATVASRANLNFARHTPVARGSYSKMLTAPSKDKRKEYPLYSDGSFFQRQKFNQALVFFLECVDEAGVRAMREEPSLRFPYKIYKGKIGELAISVGGNDEQWTRALKYLLTHLKWLLAWIAKRIVRASSFL
;
A
#
# COMPACT_ATOMS: atom_id res chain seq x y z
N MET A 1 -31.15 50.18 -45.10
CA MET A 1 -30.43 51.01 -44.12
C MET A 1 -29.31 50.17 -43.50
N HIS A 2 -28.08 50.39 -43.96
CA HIS A 2 -26.81 50.15 -43.25
C HIS A 2 -26.20 51.55 -42.99
N PRO A 3 -25.09 51.74 -42.24
CA PRO A 3 -24.12 50.80 -41.61
C PRO A 3 -23.92 51.16 -40.11
N THR A 4 -23.05 50.60 -39.26
CA THR A 4 -21.58 50.66 -39.25
C THR A 4 -21.03 49.91 -38.03
N THR A 5 -19.94 49.15 -38.21
CA THR A 5 -18.87 48.98 -37.20
C THR A 5 -17.79 50.04 -37.47
N PRO A 6 -16.89 50.36 -36.51
CA PRO A 6 -15.54 49.83 -36.69
C PRO A 6 -14.73 49.50 -35.41
N ARG A 7 -13.78 48.62 -35.71
CA ARG A 7 -12.57 48.07 -35.07
C ARG A 7 -11.55 49.11 -34.51
N LYS A 8 -10.60 48.58 -33.71
CA LYS A 8 -9.18 49.00 -33.39
C LYS A 8 -9.00 49.30 -31.89
N THR A 9 -7.91 48.99 -31.17
CA THR A 9 -6.51 48.56 -31.39
C THR A 9 -5.97 48.24 -29.98
N GLY A 10 -5.21 47.18 -29.73
CA GLY A 10 -3.75 47.17 -29.89
C GLY A 10 -3.02 47.58 -28.59
N SER A 11 -2.30 46.64 -27.96
CA SER A 11 -0.96 46.92 -27.43
C SER A 11 -0.22 45.63 -27.09
N ARG A 12 0.93 45.51 -27.73
CA ARG A 12 1.96 44.49 -27.63
C ARG A 12 3.20 45.25 -27.18
N SER A 13 3.77 44.89 -26.03
CA SER A 13 5.12 45.30 -25.62
C SER A 13 5.56 44.35 -24.51
N HIS A 14 6.44 43.40 -24.79
CA HIS A 14 7.91 43.50 -24.87
C HIS A 14 8.60 43.34 -23.50
N VAL A 15 9.43 42.29 -23.45
CA VAL A 15 10.77 42.22 -22.83
C VAL A 15 10.84 42.11 -21.30
N ALA A 16 11.35 40.98 -20.81
CA ALA A 16 12.74 40.93 -20.31
C ALA A 16 13.13 39.50 -19.92
N MET A 17 14.30 39.08 -20.41
CA MET A 17 15.07 37.97 -19.86
C MET A 17 15.58 38.32 -18.45
N GLY A 18 15.69 37.30 -17.61
CA GLY A 18 16.43 37.33 -16.35
C GLY A 18 16.51 35.91 -15.79
N HIS A 19 17.49 35.12 -16.23
CA HIS A 19 18.65 34.72 -15.43
C HIS A 19 18.39 34.70 -13.92
N THR A 20 18.27 33.51 -13.33
CA THR A 20 19.30 32.92 -12.44
C THR A 20 18.67 31.83 -11.58
N ALA A 21 19.22 30.63 -11.69
CA ALA A 21 19.06 29.59 -10.70
C ALA A 21 19.84 29.98 -9.42
N PRO A 22 19.35 29.62 -8.23
CA PRO A 22 20.23 29.38 -7.10
C PRO A 22 20.48 27.87 -6.96
N ALA A 23 21.78 27.60 -6.92
CA ALA A 23 22.43 26.36 -6.56
C ALA A 23 21.88 25.68 -5.30
N ALA A 24 21.86 24.35 -5.40
CA ALA A 24 22.26 23.37 -4.39
C ALA A 24 22.73 23.94 -3.03
N SER A 25 21.93 23.68 -1.99
CA SER A 25 22.42 23.58 -0.61
C SER A 25 22.45 22.12 -0.20
N ALA A 26 23.66 21.58 -0.21
CA ALA A 26 24.00 20.25 0.24
C ALA A 26 23.72 20.06 1.74
N LEU A 27 22.81 19.13 2.08
CA LEU A 27 22.78 18.56 3.42
C LEU A 27 23.75 17.37 3.45
N ARG A 28 24.99 17.70 3.78
CA ARG A 28 26.09 16.78 4.06
C ARG A 28 26.01 16.34 5.53
N ARG A 29 26.35 15.06 5.77
CA ARG A 29 26.65 14.40 7.07
C ARG A 29 25.41 13.92 7.85
N ASN A 30 25.29 12.66 8.28
CA ASN A 30 26.30 11.65 8.63
C ASN A 30 25.89 10.24 8.18
N THR A 31 26.64 9.68 7.24
CA THR A 31 26.88 8.23 7.16
C THR A 31 27.94 7.88 8.21
N SER A 32 27.52 7.63 9.44
CA SER A 32 28.34 6.86 10.39
C SER A 32 28.00 5.39 10.18
N MET A 33 28.84 4.75 9.38
CA MET A 33 29.00 3.30 9.38
C MET A 33 29.35 2.87 10.80
N THR A 34 28.41 2.22 11.49
CA THR A 34 28.76 1.39 12.64
C THR A 34 29.24 0.07 12.08
N THR A 35 30.51 0.03 11.70
CA THR A 35 31.27 -1.21 11.54
C THR A 35 31.11 -2.03 12.81
N THR A 36 30.46 -3.18 12.67
CA THR A 36 30.49 -4.27 13.65
C THR A 36 31.97 -4.55 13.99
N PRO A 37 32.40 -4.49 15.25
CA PRO A 37 33.75 -4.91 15.59
C PRO A 37 33.85 -6.41 15.33
N SER A 38 34.69 -6.76 14.37
CA SER A 38 35.17 -8.10 14.10
C SER A 38 35.77 -8.66 15.38
N ILE A 39 35.22 -9.78 15.88
CA ILE A 39 35.86 -10.57 16.94
C ILE A 39 37.06 -11.25 16.28
N GLN A 40 38.21 -10.57 16.30
CA GLN A 40 39.48 -11.23 16.03
C GLN A 40 40.61 -10.52 16.78
N GLN A 41 41.40 -11.35 17.46
CA GLN A 41 42.78 -11.13 17.89
C GLN A 41 43.03 -10.36 19.19
N SER A 42 43.09 -11.12 20.29
CA SER A 42 44.05 -10.89 21.38
C SER A 42 44.79 -12.19 21.74
N LEU A 43 45.54 -12.70 20.77
CA LEU A 43 46.62 -13.66 20.98
C LEU A 43 47.93 -12.97 20.59
N SER A 44 48.60 -12.33 21.56
CA SER A 44 50.07 -12.22 21.66
C SER A 44 50.49 -11.09 22.62
N ARG A 45 50.93 -11.48 23.82
CA ARG A 45 52.06 -10.90 24.55
C ARG A 45 52.30 -11.73 25.81
N SER A 46 52.98 -12.88 25.63
CA SER A 46 53.77 -13.48 26.69
C SER A 46 55.24 -13.17 26.39
N HIS A 47 55.95 -12.63 27.38
CA HIS A 47 57.40 -12.60 27.61
C HIS A 47 57.54 -11.85 28.95
N GLY A 48 57.99 -12.40 30.06
CA GLY A 48 58.31 -13.76 30.47
C GLY A 48 58.55 -13.69 31.97
N HIS A 49 58.24 -14.76 32.70
CA HIS A 49 58.93 -15.11 33.95
C HIS A 49 58.74 -16.60 34.17
N SER A 50 59.89 -17.28 34.21
CA SER A 50 60.04 -18.69 34.52
C SER A 50 59.64 -18.97 35.97
N SER A 51 58.76 -19.94 36.20
CA SER A 51 58.89 -20.93 37.27
C SER A 51 57.70 -21.90 37.30
N GLY A 52 58.01 -23.19 37.33
CA GLY A 52 57.16 -24.21 37.96
C GLY A 52 56.20 -24.96 37.04
N MET A 53 56.63 -26.13 36.58
CA MET A 53 55.72 -27.21 36.17
C MET A 53 54.77 -27.56 37.33
N ARG A 54 53.46 -27.44 37.08
CA ARG A 54 52.44 -28.33 37.63
C ARG A 54 51.41 -28.59 36.54
N SER A 55 51.42 -29.79 36.00
CA SER A 55 50.33 -30.33 35.20
C SER A 55 49.12 -30.56 36.11
N SER A 56 48.32 -29.53 36.32
CA SER A 56 46.94 -29.70 36.80
C SER A 56 46.03 -29.52 35.60
N THR A 57 45.50 -30.64 35.10
CA THR A 57 44.24 -30.64 34.37
C THR A 57 43.18 -30.10 35.32
N SER A 58 43.08 -28.78 35.39
CA SER A 58 42.08 -28.07 36.19
C SER A 58 40.74 -28.40 35.56
N THR A 59 39.98 -29.29 36.22
CA THR A 59 38.56 -29.44 35.94
C THR A 59 37.93 -28.05 36.00
N PRO A 60 37.13 -27.63 35.00
CA PRO A 60 36.49 -26.33 35.05
C PRO A 60 35.72 -26.23 36.36
N ASN A 61 36.02 -25.20 37.16
CA ASN A 61 35.31 -24.96 38.39
C ASN A 61 33.82 -24.81 38.02
N MET A 62 32.95 -25.60 38.65
CA MET A 62 31.51 -25.67 38.32
C MET A 62 30.86 -24.28 38.25
N ARG A 63 31.33 -23.36 39.10
CA ARG A 63 30.89 -21.96 39.15
C ARG A 63 31.24 -21.19 37.88
N ASP A 64 32.46 -21.35 37.38
CA ASP A 64 32.94 -20.67 36.17
C ASP A 64 32.18 -21.19 34.93
N LEU A 65 31.96 -22.51 34.85
CA LEU A 65 31.16 -23.12 33.78
C LEU A 65 29.69 -22.66 33.81
N MET A 66 29.10 -22.54 35.01
CA MET A 66 27.75 -22.00 35.17
C MET A 66 27.67 -20.51 34.80
N THR A 67 28.71 -19.73 35.09
CA THR A 67 28.75 -18.31 34.70
C THR A 67 28.86 -18.16 33.19
N HIS A 68 29.74 -18.92 32.54
CA HIS A 68 29.93 -18.89 31.09
C HIS A 68 28.66 -19.31 30.34
N THR A 69 28.01 -20.40 30.78
CA THR A 69 26.75 -20.86 30.18
C THR A 69 25.58 -19.90 30.43
N LYS A 70 25.56 -19.20 31.58
CA LYS A 70 24.55 -18.18 31.88
C LYS A 70 24.75 -16.92 31.04
N GLU A 71 25.99 -16.52 30.81
CA GLU A 71 26.36 -15.37 30.00
C GLU A 71 26.09 -15.63 28.51
N GLU A 72 26.43 -16.82 28.01
CA GLU A 72 26.04 -17.29 26.68
C GLU A 72 24.52 -17.30 26.51
N ARG A 73 23.76 -17.88 27.45
CA ARG A 73 22.29 -17.88 27.42
C ARG A 73 21.70 -16.46 27.46
N SER A 74 22.30 -15.56 28.25
CA SER A 74 21.89 -14.16 28.33
C SER A 74 22.10 -13.47 26.99
N SER A 75 23.26 -13.66 26.36
CA SER A 75 23.58 -13.06 25.06
C SER A 75 22.64 -13.55 23.94
N VAL A 76 22.31 -14.84 23.92
CA VAL A 76 21.35 -15.43 22.96
C VAL A 76 19.94 -14.88 23.21
N SER A 77 19.53 -14.73 24.47
CA SER A 77 18.23 -14.15 24.83
C SER A 77 18.13 -12.68 24.37
N THR A 78 19.16 -11.88 24.61
CA THR A 78 19.20 -10.48 24.16
C THR A 78 19.15 -10.38 22.64
N PHE A 79 19.88 -11.24 21.92
CA PHE A 79 19.82 -11.29 20.46
C PHE A 79 18.43 -11.71 19.96
N ALA A 80 17.80 -12.70 20.58
CA ALA A 80 16.46 -13.15 20.22
C ALA A 80 15.40 -12.04 20.42
N VAL A 81 15.48 -11.28 21.51
CA VAL A 81 14.62 -10.12 21.77
C VAL A 81 14.86 -9.04 20.71
N HIS A 82 16.13 -8.71 20.43
CA HIS A 82 16.47 -7.72 19.42
C HIS A 82 16.01 -8.12 18.01
N ALA A 83 16.22 -9.37 17.61
CA ALA A 83 15.75 -9.91 16.34
C ALA A 83 14.22 -9.87 16.24
N SER A 84 13.51 -10.21 17.34
CA SER A 84 12.05 -10.10 17.41
C SER A 84 11.58 -8.66 17.27
N ASP A 85 12.29 -7.69 17.84
CA ASP A 85 11.98 -6.27 17.73
C ASP A 85 12.23 -5.71 16.32
N VAL A 86 13.34 -6.11 15.69
CA VAL A 86 13.63 -5.76 14.29
C VAL A 86 12.58 -6.36 13.37
N LEU A 87 12.20 -7.63 13.56
CA LEU A 87 11.11 -8.26 12.82
C LEU A 87 9.78 -7.54 13.03
N ARG A 88 9.46 -7.15 14.27
CA ARG A 88 8.26 -6.37 14.60
C ARG A 88 8.26 -5.00 13.92
N CYS A 89 9.42 -4.35 13.82
CA CYS A 89 9.59 -3.09 13.08
C CYS A 89 9.46 -3.29 11.56
N LEU A 90 10.07 -4.32 10.98
CA LEU A 90 9.97 -4.63 9.55
C LEU A 90 8.54 -5.05 9.16
N GLN A 91 7.83 -5.78 10.04
CA GLN A 91 6.41 -6.10 9.85
C GLN A 91 5.51 -4.86 9.91
N ARG A 92 5.92 -3.80 10.64
CA ARG A 92 5.23 -2.49 10.63
C ARG A 92 5.44 -1.74 9.32
N TYR A 93 6.59 -1.92 8.66
CA TYR A 93 6.83 -1.54 7.26
C TYR A 93 6.28 -2.61 6.31
N ASN A 94 4.97 -2.83 6.40
CA ASN A 94 4.28 -3.74 5.51
C ASN A 94 4.38 -3.21 4.06
N VAL A 95 5.15 -3.89 3.21
CA VAL A 95 5.36 -3.56 1.79
C VAL A 95 4.05 -3.24 1.06
N PHE A 96 2.93 -3.83 1.48
CA PHE A 96 1.61 -3.51 0.92
C PHE A 96 1.14 -2.09 1.23
N ASN A 97 1.37 -1.57 2.44
CA ASN A 97 1.02 -0.19 2.79
C ASN A 97 1.87 0.81 2.00
N ASP A 98 3.12 0.47 1.70
CA ASP A 98 4.00 1.30 0.87
C ASP A 98 3.59 1.24 -0.62
N THR A 99 3.14 0.06 -1.09
CA THR A 99 2.69 -0.14 -2.48
C THR A 99 1.31 0.46 -2.74
N PHE A 100 0.41 0.39 -1.77
CA PHE A 100 -0.97 0.87 -1.86
C PHE A 100 -1.30 1.76 -0.65
N HIS A 101 -0.77 2.97 -0.67
CA HIS A 101 -0.97 3.93 0.39
C HIS A 101 -2.38 4.53 0.33
N ILE A 102 -3.32 3.96 1.10
CA ILE A 102 -4.70 4.44 1.21
C ILE A 102 -4.84 5.45 2.35
N TRP A 103 -5.24 6.67 1.97
CA TRP A 103 -5.40 7.81 2.86
C TRP A 103 -6.64 8.65 2.47
N HIS A 104 -6.71 9.89 2.95
CA HIS A 104 -7.75 10.83 2.58
C HIS A 104 -7.21 12.25 2.43
N GLU A 105 -7.82 13.02 1.53
CA GLU A 105 -7.59 14.45 1.35
C GLU A 105 -8.93 15.17 1.44
N GLY A 106 -9.23 15.73 2.62
CA GLY A 106 -10.56 16.26 2.93
C GLY A 106 -11.68 15.23 2.69
N SER A 107 -12.58 15.55 1.76
CA SER A 107 -13.72 14.70 1.41
C SER A 107 -13.34 13.51 0.53
N PHE A 108 -12.19 13.53 -0.15
CA PHE A 108 -11.76 12.45 -1.03
C PHE A 108 -11.08 11.34 -0.24
N GLY A 109 -11.31 10.09 -0.64
CA GLY A 109 -10.37 9.02 -0.36
C GLY A 109 -9.25 9.04 -1.41
N THR A 110 -8.03 8.71 -1.01
CA THR A 110 -6.87 8.71 -1.89
C THR A 110 -6.16 7.35 -1.89
N ILE A 111 -5.59 6.96 -3.03
CA ILE A 111 -4.69 5.81 -3.14
C ILE A 111 -3.42 6.25 -3.87
N ASN A 112 -2.25 6.08 -3.23
CA ASN A 112 -0.97 6.56 -3.73
C ASN A 112 -0.99 8.06 -4.11
N GLY A 113 -1.68 8.87 -3.31
CA GLY A 113 -1.86 10.30 -3.53
C GLY A 113 -2.91 10.68 -4.59
N LEU A 114 -3.47 9.73 -5.33
CA LEU A 114 -4.50 9.98 -6.34
C LEU A 114 -5.88 10.05 -5.70
N ARG A 115 -6.64 11.11 -5.99
CA ARG A 115 -8.00 11.32 -5.45
C ARG A 115 -9.01 10.49 -6.22
N LEU A 116 -9.87 9.79 -5.47
CA LEU A 116 -10.94 8.97 -6.03
C LEU A 116 -12.30 9.60 -5.73
N GLY A 117 -12.87 10.26 -6.73
CA GLY A 117 -14.16 10.96 -6.65
C GLY A 117 -14.11 12.30 -7.34
N ARG A 118 -15.23 13.04 -7.31
CA ARG A 118 -15.38 14.38 -7.87
C ARG A 118 -16.24 15.24 -6.96
N LEU A 119 -15.90 16.51 -6.85
CA LEU A 119 -16.73 17.50 -6.17
C LEU A 119 -16.91 18.70 -7.11
N PRO A 120 -18.10 19.33 -7.13
CA PRO A 120 -18.31 20.57 -7.90
C PRO A 120 -17.34 21.68 -7.50
N SER A 121 -17.01 21.77 -6.20
CA SER A 121 -16.10 22.78 -5.65
C SER A 121 -14.61 22.48 -5.88
N LYS A 122 -14.27 21.21 -6.14
CA LYS A 122 -12.90 20.74 -6.36
C LYS A 122 -12.92 19.67 -7.45
N PRO A 123 -12.91 20.07 -8.74
CA PRO A 123 -12.96 19.12 -9.83
C PRO A 123 -11.71 18.25 -9.84
N VAL A 124 -11.90 16.96 -10.12
CA VAL A 124 -10.84 15.97 -10.31
C VAL A 124 -10.99 15.43 -11.73
N GLU A 125 -9.90 15.43 -12.47
CA GLU A 125 -9.87 14.95 -13.84
C GLU A 125 -10.09 13.44 -13.91
N TRP A 126 -10.78 12.98 -14.95
CA TRP A 126 -11.04 11.56 -15.14
C TRP A 126 -9.76 10.73 -15.24
N ALA A 127 -8.67 11.29 -15.78
CA ALA A 127 -7.38 10.61 -15.83
C ALA A 127 -6.87 10.21 -14.43
N GLU A 128 -7.04 11.09 -13.43
CA GLU A 128 -6.64 10.82 -12.04
C GLU A 128 -7.54 9.76 -11.41
N ILE A 129 -8.86 9.85 -11.62
CA ILE A 129 -9.85 8.89 -11.14
C ILE A 129 -9.59 7.50 -11.73
N ASN A 130 -9.32 7.44 -13.03
CA ASN A 130 -9.02 6.21 -13.75
C ASN A 130 -7.72 5.58 -13.23
N ALA A 131 -6.68 6.40 -12.97
CA ALA A 131 -5.45 5.93 -12.37
C ALA A 131 -5.68 5.38 -10.94
N ALA A 132 -6.48 6.07 -10.13
CA ALA A 132 -6.86 5.63 -8.79
C ALA A 132 -7.65 4.31 -8.81
N LEU A 133 -8.62 4.17 -9.72
CA LEU A 133 -9.35 2.91 -9.93
C LEU A 133 -8.42 1.79 -10.43
N GLY A 134 -7.43 2.12 -11.26
CA GLY A 134 -6.40 1.19 -11.69
C GLY A 134 -5.60 0.63 -10.51
N GLN A 135 -5.15 1.50 -9.61
CA GLN A 135 -4.46 1.11 -8.38
C GLN A 135 -5.37 0.26 -7.46
N ALA A 136 -6.63 0.66 -7.29
CA ALA A 136 -7.61 -0.09 -6.51
C ALA A 136 -7.87 -1.49 -7.11
N THR A 137 -7.89 -1.60 -8.43
CA THR A 137 -8.05 -2.88 -9.14
C THR A 137 -6.85 -3.78 -8.94
N LEU A 138 -5.64 -3.22 -9.05
CA LEU A 138 -4.40 -3.95 -8.80
C LEU A 138 -4.33 -4.45 -7.35
N LEU A 139 -4.75 -3.63 -6.39
CA LEU A 139 -4.85 -4.02 -4.98
C LEU A 139 -5.78 -5.21 -4.82
N LEU A 140 -7.01 -5.14 -5.35
CA LEU A 140 -7.97 -6.23 -5.22
C LEU A 140 -7.50 -7.52 -5.92
N ALA A 141 -6.87 -7.41 -7.09
CA ALA A 141 -6.26 -8.54 -7.78
C ALA A 141 -5.11 -9.16 -6.96
N THR A 142 -4.30 -8.33 -6.30
CA THR A 142 -3.23 -8.78 -5.40
C THR A 142 -3.81 -9.51 -4.19
N VAL A 143 -4.87 -8.98 -3.59
CA VAL A 143 -5.60 -9.63 -2.48
C VAL A 143 -6.13 -10.99 -2.92
N ALA A 144 -6.76 -11.06 -4.09
CA ALA A 144 -7.30 -12.32 -4.62
C ALA A 144 -6.20 -13.36 -4.86
N SER A 145 -5.09 -12.96 -5.50
CA SER A 145 -3.94 -13.83 -5.74
C SER A 145 -3.33 -14.34 -4.43
N ARG A 146 -3.12 -13.46 -3.44
CA ARG A 146 -2.51 -13.84 -2.15
C ARG A 146 -3.43 -14.69 -1.26
N ALA A 147 -4.74 -14.54 -1.41
CA ALA A 147 -5.72 -15.35 -0.68
C ALA A 147 -6.13 -16.65 -1.41
N ASN A 148 -5.60 -16.90 -2.62
CA ASN A 148 -6.08 -17.94 -3.53
C ASN A 148 -7.61 -17.87 -3.71
N LEU A 149 -8.12 -16.66 -3.94
CA LEU A 149 -9.54 -16.36 -4.10
C LEU A 149 -9.90 -16.30 -5.58
N ASN A 150 -10.84 -17.15 -5.98
CA ASN A 150 -11.46 -17.12 -7.30
C ASN A 150 -12.85 -16.50 -7.16
N PHE A 151 -13.04 -15.30 -7.69
CA PHE A 151 -14.33 -14.62 -7.66
C PHE A 151 -15.37 -15.38 -8.48
N ALA A 152 -16.58 -15.50 -7.94
CA ALA A 152 -17.61 -16.35 -8.52
C ALA A 152 -18.14 -15.85 -9.87
N ARG A 153 -18.43 -14.54 -9.98
CA ARG A 153 -19.14 -13.97 -11.14
C ARG A 153 -18.31 -13.01 -11.98
N HIS A 154 -17.37 -12.30 -11.35
CA HIS A 154 -16.68 -11.19 -11.97
C HIS A 154 -15.20 -11.23 -11.61
N THR A 155 -14.31 -10.97 -12.57
CA THR A 155 -12.87 -10.96 -12.34
C THR A 155 -12.32 -9.56 -12.59
N PRO A 156 -11.66 -8.93 -11.60
CA PRO A 156 -10.96 -7.67 -11.80
C PRO A 156 -9.68 -7.91 -12.61
N VAL A 157 -9.44 -7.07 -13.61
CA VAL A 157 -8.24 -7.11 -14.45
C VAL A 157 -7.56 -5.75 -14.43
N ALA A 158 -6.46 -5.66 -13.71
CA ALA A 158 -5.66 -4.45 -13.60
C ALA A 158 -4.89 -4.17 -14.91
N ARG A 159 -5.10 -2.98 -15.48
CA ARG A 159 -4.43 -2.48 -16.70
C ARG A 159 -4.12 -0.99 -16.58
N GLY A 160 -3.57 -0.58 -15.43
CA GLY A 160 -3.35 0.84 -15.11
C GLY A 160 -4.67 1.62 -15.18
N SER A 161 -4.64 2.80 -15.80
CA SER A 161 -5.82 3.67 -15.97
C SER A 161 -6.91 3.10 -16.88
N TYR A 162 -6.69 1.95 -17.53
CA TYR A 162 -7.66 1.30 -18.41
C TYR A 162 -8.10 -0.07 -17.87
N SER A 163 -8.16 -0.19 -16.54
CA SER A 163 -8.58 -1.41 -15.86
C SER A 163 -10.02 -1.80 -16.20
N LYS A 164 -10.34 -3.10 -16.09
CA LYS A 164 -11.64 -3.64 -16.52
C LYS A 164 -12.13 -4.77 -15.64
N MET A 165 -13.43 -4.99 -15.66
CA MET A 165 -14.11 -6.14 -15.06
C MET A 165 -14.51 -7.13 -16.15
N LEU A 166 -14.19 -8.40 -15.95
CA LEU A 166 -14.64 -9.49 -16.81
C LEU A 166 -15.80 -10.22 -16.15
N THR A 167 -16.81 -10.62 -16.91
CA THR A 167 -17.80 -11.58 -16.43
C THR A 167 -17.24 -13.01 -16.50
N ALA A 168 -17.76 -13.89 -15.66
CA ALA A 168 -17.58 -15.32 -15.79
C ALA A 168 -17.92 -15.75 -17.23
N PRO A 169 -17.21 -16.76 -17.77
CA PRO A 169 -17.48 -17.25 -19.11
C PRO A 169 -18.93 -17.72 -19.20
N SER A 170 -19.71 -17.04 -20.02
CA SER A 170 -21.02 -17.52 -20.49
C SER A 170 -20.83 -18.21 -21.84
N LYS A 171 -21.88 -18.86 -22.35
CA LYS A 171 -21.87 -19.66 -23.59
C LYS A 171 -21.26 -18.94 -24.80
N ASP A 172 -21.25 -17.60 -24.83
CA ASP A 172 -20.82 -16.75 -25.95
C ASP A 172 -19.65 -15.77 -25.66
N LYS A 173 -18.64 -16.19 -24.88
CA LYS A 173 -17.41 -15.42 -24.51
C LYS A 173 -17.56 -14.57 -23.24
N ARG A 174 -16.40 -14.21 -22.66
CA ARG A 174 -16.31 -13.29 -21.51
C ARG A 174 -16.61 -11.87 -21.98
N LYS A 175 -17.57 -11.21 -21.33
CA LYS A 175 -17.89 -9.80 -21.57
C LYS A 175 -16.95 -8.93 -20.75
N GLU A 176 -16.48 -7.85 -21.35
CA GLU A 176 -15.60 -6.87 -20.70
C GLU A 176 -16.37 -5.59 -20.38
N TYR A 177 -16.17 -5.07 -19.17
CA TYR A 177 -16.76 -3.82 -18.70
C TYR A 177 -15.63 -2.88 -18.27
N PRO A 178 -15.50 -1.70 -18.90
CA PRO A 178 -14.45 -0.74 -18.57
C PRO A 178 -14.66 -0.20 -17.15
N LEU A 179 -13.62 -0.29 -16.32
CA LEU A 179 -13.56 0.36 -15.00
C LEU A 179 -12.79 1.69 -15.10
N TYR A 180 -13.01 2.39 -16.21
CA TYR A 180 -12.50 3.71 -16.50
C TYR A 180 -13.56 4.47 -17.31
N SER A 181 -13.47 5.80 -17.30
CA SER A 181 -14.40 6.67 -18.03
C SER A 181 -13.67 7.93 -18.48
N ASP A 182 -14.11 8.51 -19.58
CA ASP A 182 -13.74 9.84 -20.06
C ASP A 182 -14.77 10.91 -19.65
N GLY A 183 -15.84 10.50 -18.94
CA GLY A 183 -16.99 11.35 -18.62
C GLY A 183 -18.09 11.33 -19.67
N SER A 184 -17.89 10.64 -20.79
CA SER A 184 -18.88 10.54 -21.85
C SER A 184 -20.13 9.77 -21.39
N PHE A 185 -21.30 10.30 -21.72
CA PHE A 185 -22.58 9.68 -21.38
C PHE A 185 -22.72 8.25 -21.92
N PHE A 186 -22.15 7.98 -23.10
CA PHE A 186 -22.21 6.67 -23.77
C PHE A 186 -21.49 5.56 -23.00
N GLN A 187 -20.41 5.88 -22.27
CA GLN A 187 -19.65 4.91 -21.51
C GLN A 187 -20.18 4.73 -20.08
N ARG A 188 -20.94 5.72 -19.58
CA ARG A 188 -21.42 5.79 -18.20
C ARG A 188 -22.15 4.53 -17.73
N GLN A 189 -23.02 3.95 -18.57
CA GLN A 189 -23.73 2.73 -18.18
C GLN A 189 -22.79 1.54 -17.96
N LYS A 190 -21.85 1.32 -18.89
CA LYS A 190 -20.88 0.23 -18.78
C LYS A 190 -19.92 0.44 -17.61
N PHE A 191 -19.49 1.68 -17.38
CA PHE A 191 -18.66 2.06 -16.25
C PHE A 191 -19.38 1.87 -14.90
N ASN A 192 -20.63 2.31 -14.77
CA ASN A 192 -21.43 2.07 -13.57
C ASN A 192 -21.61 0.58 -13.29
N GLN A 193 -21.86 -0.21 -14.33
CA GLN A 193 -21.94 -1.66 -14.18
C GLN A 193 -20.61 -2.28 -13.73
N ALA A 194 -19.48 -1.78 -14.25
CA ALA A 194 -18.16 -2.21 -13.82
C ALA A 194 -17.91 -1.87 -12.33
N LEU A 195 -18.31 -0.68 -11.86
CA LEU A 195 -18.19 -0.29 -10.45
C LEU A 195 -19.02 -1.19 -9.53
N VAL A 196 -20.23 -1.59 -9.95
CA VAL A 196 -21.04 -2.56 -9.20
C VAL A 196 -20.35 -3.92 -9.15
N PHE A 197 -19.84 -4.43 -10.27
CA PHE A 197 -19.08 -5.68 -10.28
C PHE A 197 -17.82 -5.61 -9.42
N PHE A 198 -17.12 -4.48 -9.43
CA PHE A 198 -15.95 -4.26 -8.59
C PHE A 198 -16.32 -4.32 -7.11
N LEU A 199 -17.42 -3.66 -6.71
CA LEU A 199 -17.92 -3.66 -5.35
C LEU A 199 -18.36 -5.07 -4.89
N GLU A 200 -18.96 -5.86 -5.78
CA GLU A 200 -19.30 -7.26 -5.49
C GLU A 200 -18.06 -8.12 -5.23
N CYS A 201 -16.97 -7.93 -6.01
CA CYS A 201 -15.71 -8.60 -5.73
C CYS A 201 -15.11 -8.18 -4.39
N VAL A 202 -15.21 -6.90 -4.01
CA VAL A 202 -14.76 -6.42 -2.69
C VAL A 202 -15.56 -7.06 -1.57
N ASP A 203 -16.87 -7.19 -1.72
CA ASP A 203 -17.74 -7.86 -0.74
C ASP A 203 -17.39 -9.35 -0.60
N GLU A 204 -17.20 -10.05 -1.72
CA GLU A 204 -16.81 -11.47 -1.73
C GLU A 204 -15.45 -11.69 -1.02
N ALA A 205 -14.47 -10.82 -1.28
CA ALA A 205 -13.19 -10.82 -0.57
C ALA A 205 -13.37 -10.50 0.92
N GLY A 206 -14.25 -9.56 1.26
CA GLY A 206 -14.57 -9.20 2.64
C GLY A 206 -15.19 -10.35 3.43
N VAL A 207 -16.15 -11.07 2.82
CA VAL A 207 -16.76 -12.28 3.40
C VAL A 207 -15.71 -13.35 3.64
N ARG A 208 -14.81 -13.60 2.67
CA ARG A 208 -13.70 -14.53 2.85
C ARG A 208 -12.78 -14.10 4.01
N ALA A 209 -12.46 -12.82 4.10
CA ALA A 209 -11.61 -12.28 5.16
C ALA A 209 -12.23 -12.46 6.56
N MET A 210 -13.53 -12.18 6.70
CA MET A 210 -14.23 -12.35 7.98
C MET A 210 -14.39 -13.82 8.41
N ARG A 211 -14.42 -14.77 7.44
CA ARG A 211 -14.40 -16.21 7.76
C ARG A 211 -13.08 -16.66 8.36
N GLU A 212 -11.96 -16.11 7.87
CA GLU A 212 -10.63 -16.47 8.37
C GLU A 212 -10.20 -15.65 9.60
N GLU A 213 -10.71 -14.43 9.75
CA GLU A 213 -10.46 -13.57 10.91
C GLU A 213 -11.81 -13.16 11.54
N PRO A 214 -12.37 -13.95 12.48
CA PRO A 214 -13.69 -13.70 13.05
C PRO A 214 -13.81 -12.39 13.84
N SER A 215 -12.70 -11.74 14.19
CA SER A 215 -12.67 -10.40 14.83
C SER A 215 -12.74 -9.25 13.82
N LEU A 216 -12.51 -9.51 12.53
CA LEU A 216 -12.56 -8.52 11.47
C LEU A 216 -14.01 -8.10 11.20
N ARG A 217 -14.28 -6.80 11.21
CA ARG A 217 -15.59 -6.23 10.86
C ARG A 217 -15.42 -5.06 9.93
N PHE A 218 -16.01 -5.15 8.74
CA PHE A 218 -16.02 -4.05 7.79
C PHE A 218 -17.01 -2.97 8.26
N PRO A 219 -16.62 -1.67 8.23
CA PRO A 219 -17.42 -0.61 8.85
C PRO A 219 -18.65 -0.20 8.05
N TYR A 220 -18.69 -0.51 6.74
CA TYR A 220 -19.77 -0.11 5.84
C TYR A 220 -20.42 -1.33 5.21
N LYS A 221 -21.74 -1.45 5.30
CA LYS A 221 -22.47 -2.55 4.68
C LYS A 221 -22.48 -2.40 3.16
N ILE A 222 -22.26 -3.50 2.44
CA ILE A 222 -22.41 -3.56 0.97
C ILE A 222 -23.73 -4.27 0.66
N TYR A 223 -24.53 -3.70 -0.25
CA TYR A 223 -25.79 -4.29 -0.71
C TYR A 223 -26.25 -3.64 -2.02
N LYS A 224 -26.62 -4.46 -3.01
CA LYS A 224 -27.23 -4.04 -4.30
C LYS A 224 -26.55 -2.81 -4.94
N GLY A 225 -25.22 -2.84 -5.09
CA GLY A 225 -24.46 -1.73 -5.71
C GLY A 225 -24.32 -0.48 -4.84
N LYS A 226 -24.63 -0.59 -3.54
CA LYS A 226 -24.43 0.47 -2.54
C LYS A 226 -23.43 0.04 -1.48
N ILE A 227 -22.73 1.02 -0.92
CA ILE A 227 -21.84 0.87 0.24
C ILE A 227 -22.17 1.96 1.27
N GLY A 228 -22.49 1.55 2.49
CA GLY A 228 -22.92 2.47 3.55
C GLY A 228 -24.11 3.33 3.14
N GLU A 229 -25.12 2.71 2.50
CA GLU A 229 -26.33 3.34 1.92
C GLU A 229 -26.12 4.25 0.70
N LEU A 230 -24.87 4.44 0.25
CA LEU A 230 -24.54 5.29 -0.89
C LEU A 230 -24.30 4.47 -2.16
N ALA A 231 -24.85 4.89 -3.29
CA ALA A 231 -24.65 4.22 -4.57
C ALA A 231 -23.21 4.41 -5.08
N ILE A 232 -22.62 3.33 -5.59
CA ILE A 232 -21.28 3.39 -6.20
C ILE A 232 -21.30 3.94 -7.63
N SER A 233 -22.47 3.99 -8.26
CA SER A 233 -22.67 4.47 -9.62
C SER A 233 -22.60 6.00 -9.71
N VAL A 234 -21.95 6.52 -10.76
CA VAL A 234 -21.88 7.95 -11.07
C VAL A 234 -23.12 8.43 -11.84
N GLY A 235 -23.48 9.70 -11.67
CA GLY A 235 -24.58 10.38 -12.39
C GLY A 235 -25.70 10.96 -11.53
N GLY A 236 -25.59 10.82 -10.20
CA GLY A 236 -26.44 11.50 -9.23
C GLY A 236 -25.70 12.65 -8.56
N ASN A 237 -25.60 12.60 -7.24
CA ASN A 237 -24.88 13.58 -6.44
C ASN A 237 -23.38 13.21 -6.31
N ASP A 238 -22.51 14.12 -6.75
CA ASP A 238 -21.05 13.93 -6.79
C ASP A 238 -20.44 13.81 -5.39
N GLU A 239 -20.97 14.51 -4.39
CA GLU A 239 -20.52 14.40 -3.00
C GLU A 239 -20.78 13.00 -2.42
N GLN A 240 -21.98 12.46 -2.67
CA GLN A 240 -22.37 11.11 -2.25
C GLN A 240 -21.54 10.06 -2.96
N TRP A 241 -21.32 10.22 -4.27
CA TRP A 241 -20.48 9.31 -5.06
C TRP A 241 -19.03 9.31 -4.54
N THR A 242 -18.46 10.48 -4.28
CA THR A 242 -17.12 10.61 -3.67
C THR A 242 -17.04 9.95 -2.30
N ARG A 243 -18.07 10.10 -1.47
CA ARG A 243 -18.13 9.44 -0.17
C ARG A 243 -18.25 7.92 -0.29
N ALA A 244 -19.03 7.41 -1.24
CA ALA A 244 -19.12 5.98 -1.53
C ALA A 244 -17.75 5.41 -1.94
N LEU A 245 -17.00 6.12 -2.79
CA LEU A 245 -15.64 5.75 -3.19
C LEU A 245 -14.64 5.78 -2.02
N LYS A 246 -14.79 6.72 -1.08
CA LYS A 246 -14.00 6.73 0.17
C LYS A 246 -14.31 5.52 1.05
N TYR A 247 -15.56 5.09 1.12
CA TYR A 247 -15.95 3.86 1.83
C TYR A 247 -15.38 2.61 1.17
N LEU A 248 -15.38 2.57 -0.17
CA LEU A 248 -14.75 1.50 -0.95
C LEU A 248 -13.25 1.42 -0.65
N LEU A 249 -12.53 2.53 -0.67
CA LEU A 249 -11.10 2.57 -0.32
C LEU A 249 -10.86 2.14 1.13
N THR A 250 -11.77 2.49 2.05
CA THR A 250 -11.69 1.99 3.43
C THR A 250 -11.75 0.46 3.45
N HIS A 251 -12.72 -0.15 2.79
CA HIS A 251 -12.81 -1.61 2.68
C HIS A 251 -11.54 -2.24 2.08
N LEU A 252 -11.00 -1.67 1.00
CA LEU A 252 -9.75 -2.16 0.40
C LEU A 252 -8.57 -2.07 1.39
N LYS A 253 -8.50 -1.02 2.23
CA LYS A 253 -7.49 -0.90 3.30
C LYS A 253 -7.63 -2.01 4.35
N TRP A 254 -8.85 -2.37 4.73
CA TRP A 254 -9.09 -3.50 5.64
C TRP A 254 -8.67 -4.84 5.01
N LEU A 255 -8.95 -5.06 3.72
CA LEU A 255 -8.50 -6.24 2.99
C LEU A 255 -6.97 -6.31 2.90
N LEU A 256 -6.30 -5.17 2.70
CA LEU A 256 -4.85 -5.07 2.67
C LEU A 256 -4.23 -5.48 4.01
N ALA A 257 -4.79 -4.97 5.11
CA ALA A 257 -4.38 -5.34 6.47
C ALA A 257 -4.60 -6.84 6.75
N TRP A 258 -5.69 -7.42 6.25
CA TRP A 258 -5.96 -8.85 6.36
C TRP A 258 -4.90 -9.69 5.62
N ILE A 259 -4.58 -9.36 4.36
CA ILE A 259 -3.54 -10.08 3.60
C ILE A 259 -2.17 -9.95 4.26
N ALA A 260 -1.83 -8.77 4.76
CA ALA A 260 -0.56 -8.56 5.45
C ALA A 260 -0.40 -9.49 6.67
N LYS A 261 -1.46 -9.61 7.48
CA LYS A 261 -1.49 -10.56 8.61
C LYS A 261 -1.33 -12.01 8.14
N ARG A 262 -1.95 -12.39 7.03
CA ARG A 262 -1.83 -13.75 6.46
C ARG A 262 -0.38 -14.08 6.08
N ILE A 263 0.34 -13.14 5.47
CA ILE A 263 1.75 -13.36 5.08
C ILE A 263 2.64 -13.52 6.31
N VAL A 264 2.43 -12.68 7.33
CA VAL A 264 3.17 -12.79 8.60
C VAL A 264 2.94 -14.16 9.24
N ARG A 265 1.67 -14.61 9.32
CA ARG A 265 1.34 -15.95 9.84
C ARG A 265 1.98 -17.07 9.02
N ALA A 266 1.90 -17.01 7.70
CA ALA A 266 2.51 -18.04 6.84
C ALA A 266 4.03 -18.13 7.01
N SER A 267 4.69 -16.99 7.26
CA SER A 267 6.14 -16.93 7.48
C SER A 267 6.56 -17.42 8.86
N SER A 268 5.66 -17.44 9.86
CA SER A 268 5.95 -17.97 11.20
C SER A 268 5.85 -19.50 11.32
N PHE A 269 5.38 -20.17 10.26
CA PHE A 269 5.30 -21.65 10.20
C PHE A 269 6.39 -22.28 9.32
N LEU A 270 7.30 -21.47 8.79
CA LEU A 270 8.52 -21.89 8.08
C LEU A 270 9.74 -21.60 8.97
#